data_AF-A0A139N9W9-F1
#
_entry.id   AF-A0A139N9W9-F1
#
_cell.length_a   1.000
_cell.length_b   1.000
_cell.length_c   1.000
_cell.angle_alpha   90.00
_cell.angle_beta   90.00
_cell.angle_gamma   90.00
#
_symmetry.space_group_name_H-M   'P 1'
#
loop_
_entity.id
_entity.type
_entity.pdbx_description
1 polymer ?
#
loop_
_entity_poly.entity_id
_entity_poly.type
_entity_poly.pdbx_seq_one_letter_code
_entity_poly.pdbx_strand_id
1 'polypeptide(L)'
;MSGGEKALSALALLFAIIRVKTIPFVILDEVEAALDEANVKRFGDYLNRFDKSSQFIVVTHRKGTMAAADSIYGVTMQESGISRIVSVKLKEAENLVE
;
A
#
# COMPACT_ATOMS: atom_id res chain seq x y z
N MET A 1 -6.09 -23.73 -4.36
CA MET A 1 -5.73 -22.40 -3.84
C MET A 1 -6.96 -21.52 -3.82
N SER A 2 -7.28 -20.93 -2.67
CA SER A 2 -8.32 -19.91 -2.53
C SER A 2 -7.94 -18.63 -3.30
N GLY A 3 -8.88 -17.69 -3.45
CA GLY A 3 -8.60 -16.39 -4.07
C GLY A 3 -7.47 -15.63 -3.37
N GLY A 4 -7.52 -15.59 -2.03
CA GLY A 4 -6.48 -14.94 -1.22
C GLY A 4 -5.12 -15.63 -1.30
N GLU A 5 -5.09 -16.96 -1.33
CA GLU A 5 -3.83 -17.72 -1.50
C GLU A 5 -3.18 -17.43 -2.85
N LYS A 6 -3.96 -17.41 -3.94
CA LYS A 6 -3.46 -17.07 -5.28
C LYS A 6 -2.88 -15.65 -5.31
N ALA A 7 -3.59 -14.69 -4.71
CA ALA A 7 -3.14 -13.30 -4.64
C ALA A 7 -1.83 -13.17 -3.83
N LEU A 8 -1.76 -13.82 -2.67
CA LEU A 8 -0.56 -13.77 -1.83
C LEU A 8 0.65 -14.43 -2.50
N SER A 9 0.47 -15.56 -3.19
CA SER A 9 1.53 -16.19 -3.96
C SER A 9 2.01 -15.32 -5.14
N ALA A 10 1.09 -14.64 -5.84
CA ALA A 10 1.45 -13.71 -6.90
C ALA A 10 2.23 -12.50 -6.37
N LEU A 11 1.82 -11.94 -5.24
CA LEU A 11 2.54 -10.87 -4.55
C LEU A 11 3.94 -11.32 -4.14
N ALA A 12 4.08 -12.52 -3.58
CA ALA A 12 5.39 -13.06 -3.21
C ALA A 12 6.34 -13.16 -4.42
N LEU A 13 5.83 -13.63 -5.57
CA LEU A 13 6.60 -13.68 -6.81
C LEU A 13 6.98 -12.27 -7.32
N LEU A 14 6.04 -11.33 -7.31
CA LEU A 14 6.27 -9.94 -7.70
C LEU A 14 7.41 -9.32 -6.87
N PHE A 15 7.35 -9.46 -5.55
CA PHE A 15 8.39 -8.94 -4.66
C PHE A 15 9.74 -9.64 -4.84
N ALA A 16 9.75 -10.94 -5.15
CA ALA A 16 10.98 -11.65 -5.50
C ALA A 16 11.63 -11.07 -6.76
N ILE A 17 10.85 -10.75 -7.80
CA ILE A 17 11.34 -10.13 -9.04
C ILE A 17 11.93 -8.74 -8.75
N ILE A 18 11.21 -7.91 -7.99
CA ILE A 18 11.67 -6.56 -7.62
C ILE A 18 12.98 -6.62 -6.80
N ARG A 19 13.14 -7.63 -5.95
CA ARG A 19 14.36 -7.81 -5.15
C ARG A 19 15.57 -8.21 -5.97
N VAL A 20 15.38 -8.94 -7.06
CA VAL A 20 16.48 -9.30 -7.99
C VAL A 20 16.84 -8.12 -8.89
N LYS A 21 15.83 -7.38 -9.35
CA LYS A 21 16.02 -6.19 -10.18
C LYS A 21 15.40 -4.99 -9.48
N THR A 22 16.24 -4.22 -8.78
CA THR A 22 15.81 -3.00 -8.09
C THR A 22 15.09 -2.07 -9.06
N ILE A 23 13.81 -1.81 -8.77
CA ILE A 23 12.97 -0.87 -9.53
C ILE A 23 12.84 0.40 -8.69
N PRO A 24 13.13 1.60 -9.24
CA PRO A 24 13.12 2.83 -8.45
C PRO A 24 11.73 3.21 -7.92
N PHE A 25 10.66 2.85 -8.64
CA PHE A 25 9.29 3.06 -8.19
C PHE A 25 8.38 1.92 -8.63
N VAL A 26 7.40 1.56 -7.80
CA VAL A 26 6.41 0.50 -8.05
C VAL A 26 5.03 1.01 -7.70
N ILE A 27 4.07 0.83 -8.61
CA ILE A 27 2.66 1.19 -8.39
C ILE A 27 1.87 -0.10 -8.19
N LEU A 28 1.12 -0.17 -7.09
CA LEU A 28 0.24 -1.28 -6.75
C LEU A 28 -1.18 -0.76 -6.63
N ASP A 29 -2.10 -1.27 -7.45
CA ASP A 29 -3.50 -0.86 -7.47
C ASP A 29 -4.41 -1.97 -6.94
N GLU A 30 -4.91 -1.80 -5.72
CA GLU A 30 -5.79 -2.73 -4.99
C GLU A 30 -5.37 -4.21 -5.01
N VAL A 31 -4.06 -4.46 -5.06
CA VAL A 31 -3.48 -5.80 -5.22
C VAL A 31 -3.80 -6.74 -4.05
N GLU A 32 -4.13 -6.18 -2.88
CA GLU A 32 -4.49 -6.90 -1.67
C GLU A 32 -6.00 -7.12 -1.51
N ALA A 33 -6.85 -6.75 -2.48
CA ALA A 33 -8.30 -6.83 -2.37
C ALA A 33 -8.83 -8.23 -1.99
N ALA A 34 -8.15 -9.29 -2.46
CA ALA A 34 -8.52 -10.68 -2.17
C ALA A 34 -7.96 -11.22 -0.83
N LEU A 35 -7.16 -10.44 -0.09
CA LEU A 35 -6.55 -10.86 1.17
C LEU A 35 -7.47 -10.62 2.37
N ASP A 36 -7.44 -11.54 3.33
CA ASP A 36 -8.04 -11.31 4.66
C ASP A 36 -7.29 -10.22 5.45
N GLU A 37 -7.85 -9.79 6.57
CA GLU A 37 -7.27 -8.71 7.39
C GLU A 37 -5.88 -9.02 7.91
N ALA A 38 -5.63 -10.28 8.32
CA ALA A 38 -4.33 -10.69 8.84
C ALA A 38 -3.25 -10.61 7.76
N ASN A 39 -3.56 -11.02 6.52
CA ASN A 39 -2.66 -10.97 5.39
C ASN A 39 -2.47 -9.55 4.84
N VAL A 40 -3.49 -8.69 4.92
CA VAL A 40 -3.31 -7.25 4.64
C VAL A 40 -2.35 -6.59 5.60
N LYS A 41 -2.45 -6.88 6.91
CA LYS A 41 -1.49 -6.37 7.87
C LYS A 41 -0.06 -6.83 7.54
N ARG A 42 0.11 -8.12 7.22
CA ARG A 42 1.42 -8.66 6.81
C ARG A 42 1.95 -8.00 5.54
N PHE A 43 1.09 -7.71 4.56
CA PHE A 43 1.43 -7.00 3.34
C PHE A 43 1.92 -5.57 3.64
N GLY A 44 1.17 -4.79 4.43
CA GLY A 44 1.58 -3.44 4.84
C GLY A 44 2.91 -3.44 5.62
N ASP A 45 3.05 -4.33 6.61
CA ASP A 45 4.28 -4.51 7.37
C ASP A 45 5.47 -4.89 6.47
N TYR A 46 5.23 -5.68 5.41
CA TYR A 46 6.23 -6.06 4.44
C TYR A 46 6.65 -4.89 3.56
N LEU A 47 5.70 -4.09 3.04
CA LEU A 47 6.00 -2.88 2.27
C LEU A 47 6.87 -1.90 3.05
N ASN A 48 6.57 -1.67 4.33
CA ASN A 48 7.36 -0.75 5.16
C ASN A 48 8.79 -1.26 5.39
N ARG A 49 9.00 -2.59 5.48
CA ARG A 49 10.33 -3.20 5.62
C ARG A 49 11.01 -3.52 4.28
N PHE A 50 10.31 -3.37 3.16
CA PHE A 50 10.86 -3.67 1.85
C PHE A 50 12.00 -2.70 1.52
N ASP A 51 12.82 -3.11 0.56
CA ASP A 51 14.03 -2.40 0.13
C ASP A 51 13.79 -0.88 0.01
N LYS A 52 14.57 -0.11 0.78
CA LYS A 52 14.44 1.36 0.84
C LYS A 52 14.95 2.05 -0.43
N SER A 53 15.54 1.31 -1.37
CA SER A 53 15.86 1.85 -2.70
C SER A 53 14.67 1.90 -3.66
N SER A 54 13.52 1.33 -3.30
CA SER A 54 12.30 1.32 -4.11
C SER A 54 11.19 2.12 -3.46
N GLN A 55 10.62 3.08 -4.19
CA GLN A 55 9.44 3.82 -3.75
C GLN A 55 8.16 3.04 -4.11
N PHE A 56 7.24 2.90 -3.16
CA PHE A 56 5.93 2.29 -3.40
C PHE A 56 4.82 3.33 -3.40
N ILE A 57 3.97 3.30 -4.43
CA ILE A 57 2.71 4.03 -4.50
C ILE A 57 1.60 2.99 -4.50
N VAL A 58 0.79 2.98 -3.46
CA VAL A 58 -0.26 1.97 -3.29
C VAL A 58 -1.62 2.64 -3.28
N VAL A 59 -2.48 2.24 -4.22
CA VAL A 59 -3.90 2.59 -4.23
C VAL A 59 -4.63 1.52 -3.45
N THR A 60 -5.29 1.92 -2.36
CA THR A 60 -5.93 0.99 -1.43
C THR A 60 -7.03 1.67 -0.64
N HIS A 61 -8.05 0.89 -0.29
CA HIS A 61 -9.06 1.22 0.70
C HIS A 61 -8.90 0.39 2.00
N ARG A 62 -7.82 -0.39 2.14
CA ARG A 62 -7.59 -1.29 3.28
C ARG A 62 -6.84 -0.58 4.41
N LYS A 63 -7.50 -0.46 5.56
CA LYS A 63 -6.93 0.20 6.77
C LYS A 63 -5.56 -0.34 7.18
N GLY A 64 -5.33 -1.65 7.08
CA GLY A 64 -4.05 -2.25 7.44
C GLY A 64 -2.89 -1.81 6.54
N THR A 65 -3.15 -1.62 5.24
CA THR A 65 -2.16 -1.06 4.30
C THR A 65 -1.97 0.44 4.56
N MET A 66 -3.07 1.18 4.76
CA MET A 66 -3.03 2.62 5.05
C MET A 66 -2.23 2.94 6.31
N ALA A 67 -2.39 2.15 7.37
CA ALA A 67 -1.67 2.34 8.63
C ALA A 67 -0.15 2.12 8.52
N ALA A 68 0.30 1.38 7.50
CA ALA A 68 1.72 1.16 7.25
C ALA A 68 2.37 2.22 6.34
N ALA A 69 1.59 3.17 5.81
CA ALA A 69 2.05 4.16 4.85
C ALA A 69 2.77 5.35 5.51
N ASP A 70 3.82 5.86 4.86
CA ASP A 70 4.52 7.07 5.29
C ASP A 70 3.66 8.35 5.12
N SER A 71 2.84 8.39 4.07
CA SER A 71 1.97 9.51 3.72
C SER A 71 0.76 8.99 2.98
N ILE A 72 -0.39 9.63 3.20
CA ILE A 72 -1.66 9.29 2.55
C ILE A 72 -2.13 10.47 1.70
N TYR A 73 -2.50 10.16 0.46
CA TYR A 73 -3.19 11.07 -0.44
C TYR A 73 -4.61 10.57 -0.63
N GLY A 74 -5.58 11.29 -0.09
CA GLY A 74 -6.99 11.04 -0.32
C GLY A 74 -7.42 11.67 -1.64
N VAL A 75 -8.11 10.90 -2.48
CA VAL A 75 -8.74 11.42 -3.71
C VAL A 75 -10.24 11.50 -3.45
N THR A 76 -10.82 12.67 -3.65
CA THR A 76 -12.25 12.94 -3.45
C THR A 76 -12.84 13.64 -4.66
N MET A 77 -14.15 13.52 -4.86
CA MET A 77 -14.91 14.21 -5.92
C MET A 77 -15.92 15.14 -5.26
N GLN A 78 -15.49 16.33 -4.85
CA GLN A 78 -16.38 17.35 -4.28
C GLN A 78 -17.37 17.89 -5.32
N GLU A 79 -16.89 18.00 -6.57
CA GLU A 79 -17.69 18.32 -7.74
C GLU A 79 -17.76 17.08 -8.63
N SER A 80 -18.93 16.85 -9.26
CA SER A 80 -19.14 15.67 -10.09
C SER A 80 -18.15 15.66 -11.27
N GLY A 81 -17.41 14.57 -11.40
CA GLY A 81 -16.41 14.39 -12.46
C GLY A 81 -15.07 15.08 -12.21
N ILE A 82 -14.88 15.81 -11.10
CA ILE A 82 -13.63 16.53 -10.81
C ILE A 82 -12.97 15.95 -9.56
N SER A 83 -11.85 15.24 -9.78
CA SER A 83 -11.02 14.72 -8.70
C SER A 83 -10.23 15.85 -8.01
N ARG A 84 -10.24 15.84 -6.69
CA ARG A 84 -9.44 16.71 -5.83
C ARG A 84 -8.59 15.85 -4.89
N ILE A 85 -7.33 16.25 -4.72
CA ILE A 85 -6.39 15.55 -3.84
C ILE A 85 -6.33 16.28 -2.51
N VAL A 86 -6.41 15.52 -1.41
CA VAL A 86 -6.10 15.95 -0.05
C VAL A 86 -4.93 15.13 0.46
N SER A 87 -3.99 15.74 1.17
CA SER A 87 -2.80 15.05 1.68
C SER A 87 -2.79 15.06 3.21
N VAL A 88 -2.41 13.92 3.80
CA VAL A 88 -2.25 13.75 5.24
C VAL A 88 -0.93 12.98 5.46
N LYS A 89 -0.03 13.55 6.24
CA LYS A 89 1.18 12.84 6.70
C LYS A 89 0.87 12.13 8.01
N LEU A 90 0.68 10.81 7.95
CA LEU A 90 0.36 10.01 9.14
C LEU A 90 1.46 10.07 10.21
N LYS A 91 2.74 10.04 9.80
CA LYS A 91 3.88 10.12 10.72
C LYS A 91 3.99 11.44 11.51
N GLU A 92 3.42 12.54 10.98
CA GLU A 92 3.41 13.83 11.69
C GLU A 92 2.18 13.95 12.61
N ALA A 93 1.08 13.26 12.28
CA ALA A 93 -0.14 13.25 13.08
C ALA A 93 -0.02 12.45 14.39
N GLU A 94 0.78 11.38 14.42
CA GLU A 94 1.03 10.59 15.64
C GLU A 94 1.75 11.41 16.73
N ASN A 95 2.65 12.33 16.34
CA ASN A 95 3.39 13.19 17.28
C ASN A 95 2.55 14.35 17.86
N LEU A 96 1.34 14.57 17.36
CA LEU A 96 0.42 15.63 17.85
C LEU A 96 -0.55 15.12 18.94
N VAL A 97 -0.51 13.82 19.24
CA VAL A 97 -1.41 13.16 20.20
C VAL A 97 -0.69 12.82 21.52
N GLU A 98 0.60 13.15 21.65
CA GLU A 98 1.33 13.16 22.93
C GLU A 98 1.30 14.54 23.61
#